data_AF-A0A955XHT1-F1
#
_entry.id   AF-A0A955XHT1-F1
#
_cell.length_a   1.000
_cell.length_b   1.000
_cell.length_c   1.000
_cell.angle_alpha   90.00
_cell.angle_beta   90.00
_cell.angle_gamma   90.00
#
_symmetry.space_group_name_H-M   'P 1'
#
loop_
_entity.id
_entity.type
_entity.pdbx_description
1 polymer ?
#
loop_
_entity_poly.entity_id
_entity_poly.type
_entity_poly.pdbx_seq_one_letter_code
_entity_poly.pdbx_strand_id
1 'polypeptide(L)'
;RTPTWDEDKARIVGGADPGVFDARYKALRVGGLVPGTWWRVQDGGATVGYGWMDLVWGDAEILLAVAPDARGKGVGAFILERLADEARHLGLHRLYNIVRPTHPDSAKVTRFLTARGFTASEDGSLYRSVR
;
A
#
# COMPACT_ATOMS: atom_id res chain seq x y z
N ARG A 1 -9.81 5.05 15.58
CA ARG A 1 -11.00 5.51 14.83
C ARG A 1 -11.18 4.58 13.65
N THR A 2 -12.41 4.21 13.31
CA THR A 2 -12.70 3.44 12.09
C THR A 2 -12.27 4.25 10.87
N PRO A 3 -11.48 3.69 9.94
CA PRO A 3 -10.99 4.45 8.81
C PRO A 3 -12.11 4.69 7.79
N THR A 4 -12.11 5.90 7.24
CA THR A 4 -13.05 6.32 6.20
C THR A 4 -12.31 6.68 4.92
N TRP A 5 -13.03 6.59 3.81
CA TRP A 5 -12.62 7.06 2.50
C TRP A 5 -12.67 8.59 2.50
N ASP A 6 -11.52 9.24 2.64
CA ASP A 6 -11.42 10.71 2.62
C ASP A 6 -11.16 11.21 1.18
N GLU A 7 -11.16 12.53 1.01
CA GLU A 7 -10.92 13.17 -0.29
C GLU A 7 -9.56 12.80 -0.89
N ASP A 8 -8.55 12.68 -0.05
CA ASP A 8 -7.18 12.35 -0.45
C ASP A 8 -7.04 10.89 -0.90
N LYS A 9 -7.72 9.93 -0.24
CA LYS A 9 -7.81 8.54 -0.70
C LYS A 9 -8.59 8.46 -2.01
N ALA A 10 -9.69 9.20 -2.14
CA ALA A 10 -10.43 9.27 -3.40
C ALA A 10 -9.53 9.78 -4.55
N ARG A 11 -8.72 10.82 -4.29
CA ARG A 11 -7.78 11.39 -5.27
C ARG A 11 -6.60 10.46 -5.59
N ILE A 12 -5.94 9.89 -4.59
CA ILE A 12 -4.68 9.14 -4.77
C ILE A 12 -4.93 7.67 -5.09
N VAL A 13 -5.83 7.03 -4.35
CA VAL A 13 -6.13 5.59 -4.47
C VAL A 13 -7.26 5.38 -5.47
N GLY A 14 -8.37 6.11 -5.33
CA GLY A 14 -9.50 6.05 -6.27
C GLY A 14 -9.15 6.57 -7.67
N GLY A 15 -8.29 7.59 -7.75
CA GLY A 15 -7.79 8.17 -9.00
C GLY A 15 -6.66 7.41 -9.67
N ALA A 16 -6.24 6.25 -9.13
CA ALA A 16 -5.19 5.45 -9.75
C ALA A 16 -5.65 4.81 -11.08
N ASP A 17 -4.68 4.51 -11.94
CA ASP A 17 -4.92 3.88 -13.23
C ASP A 17 -5.68 2.54 -13.06
N PRO A 18 -6.54 2.16 -14.03
CA PRO A 18 -7.19 0.86 -14.01
C PRO A 18 -6.19 -0.28 -13.79
N GLY A 19 -6.54 -1.24 -12.93
CA GLY A 19 -5.71 -2.41 -12.63
C GLY A 19 -4.64 -2.22 -11.55
N VAL A 20 -4.38 -0.97 -11.10
CA VAL A 20 -3.42 -0.70 -10.01
C VAL A 20 -3.94 -1.24 -8.67
N PHE A 21 -5.18 -0.90 -8.33
CA PHE A 21 -5.86 -1.35 -7.11
C PHE A 21 -7.13 -2.13 -7.45
N ASP A 22 -7.67 -2.79 -6.43
CA ASP A 22 -8.96 -3.47 -6.53
C ASP A 22 -10.07 -2.50 -7.01
N ALA A 23 -10.90 -2.95 -7.95
CA ALA A 23 -11.97 -2.13 -8.53
C ALA A 23 -12.94 -1.61 -7.47
N ARG A 24 -13.07 -2.28 -6.31
CA ARG A 24 -13.90 -1.82 -5.19
C ARG A 24 -13.55 -0.41 -4.73
N TYR A 25 -12.28 0.00 -4.80
CA TYR A 25 -11.85 1.33 -4.37
C TYR A 25 -12.38 2.45 -5.27
N LYS A 26 -12.66 2.16 -6.55
CA LYS A 26 -13.29 3.12 -7.47
C LYS A 26 -14.80 3.32 -7.19
N ALA A 27 -15.43 2.36 -6.52
CA ALA A 27 -16.85 2.43 -6.17
C ALA A 27 -17.11 3.16 -4.83
N LEU A 28 -16.05 3.43 -4.05
CA LEU A 28 -16.19 4.11 -2.75
C LEU A 28 -16.51 5.58 -2.91
N ARG A 29 -17.38 6.07 -2.02
CA ARG A 29 -17.73 7.49 -1.90
C ARG A 29 -17.03 8.09 -0.69
N VAL A 30 -16.69 9.37 -0.76
CA VAL A 30 -16.12 10.11 0.38
C VAL A 30 -17.05 9.98 1.60
N GLY A 31 -16.47 9.70 2.76
CA GLY A 31 -17.18 9.39 4.00
C GLY A 31 -17.51 7.90 4.20
N GLY A 32 -17.39 7.07 3.16
CA GLY A 32 -17.62 5.63 3.25
C GLY A 32 -16.60 4.92 4.14
N LEU A 33 -16.99 3.81 4.77
CA LEU A 33 -16.08 2.99 5.57
C LEU A 33 -15.10 2.24 4.66
N VAL A 34 -13.87 2.06 5.14
CA VAL A 34 -12.89 1.19 4.49
C VAL A 34 -12.25 0.22 5.48
N PRO A 35 -11.91 -1.00 5.03
CA PRO A 35 -11.26 -1.99 5.88
C PRO A 35 -9.77 -1.71 6.07
N GLY A 36 -9.19 -2.44 7.02
CA GLY A 36 -7.77 -2.38 7.38
C GLY A 36 -7.37 -1.07 8.04
N THR A 37 -6.07 -0.93 8.28
CA THR A 37 -5.48 0.26 8.91
C THR A 37 -4.80 1.10 7.86
N TRP A 38 -4.96 2.43 7.95
CA TRP A 38 -4.45 3.39 6.97
C TRP A 38 -3.56 4.43 7.63
N TRP A 39 -2.41 4.70 7.02
CA TRP A 39 -1.51 5.79 7.38
C TRP A 39 -1.38 6.75 6.21
N ARG A 40 -1.46 8.06 6.48
CA ARG A 40 -1.21 9.09 5.48
C ARG A 40 0.24 9.56 5.55
N VAL A 41 0.83 9.86 4.41
CA VAL A 41 2.11 10.58 4.32
C VAL A 41 1.82 12.02 3.94
N GLN A 42 2.35 12.95 4.72
CA GLN A 42 2.21 14.38 4.46
C GLN A 42 3.57 15.01 4.15
N ASP A 43 3.56 15.95 3.21
CA ASP A 43 4.68 16.83 2.90
C ASP A 43 4.12 18.24 2.68
N GLY A 44 4.67 19.23 3.38
CA GLY A 44 4.17 20.62 3.33
C GLY A 44 2.67 20.78 3.67
N GLY A 45 2.11 19.90 4.50
CA GLY A 45 0.68 19.87 4.84
C GLY A 45 -0.22 19.15 3.83
N ALA A 46 0.28 18.85 2.63
CA ALA A 46 -0.45 18.10 1.61
C ALA A 46 -0.26 16.59 1.79
N THR A 47 -1.30 15.79 1.52
CA THR A 47 -1.17 14.33 1.48
C THR A 47 -0.52 13.89 0.17
N VAL A 48 0.63 13.22 0.28
CA VAL A 48 1.44 12.76 -0.86
C VAL A 48 1.42 11.25 -1.03
N GLY A 49 0.85 10.51 -0.09
CA GLY A 49 0.70 9.07 -0.21
C GLY A 49 -0.04 8.43 0.95
N TYR A 50 -0.32 7.13 0.79
CA TYR A 50 -0.94 6.28 1.79
C TYR A 50 -0.22 4.95 1.90
N GLY A 51 -0.06 4.49 3.14
CA GLY A 51 0.19 3.09 3.46
C GLY A 51 -1.09 2.46 4.01
N TRP A 52 -1.31 1.20 3.67
CA TRP A 52 -2.42 0.40 4.18
C TRP A 52 -1.91 -0.97 4.63
N MET A 53 -2.52 -1.51 5.68
CA MET A 53 -2.21 -2.80 6.24
C MET A 53 -3.48 -3.54 6.65
N ASP A 54 -3.55 -4.83 6.34
CA ASP A 54 -4.58 -5.74 6.84
C ASP A 54 -3.95 -7.00 7.43
N LEU A 55 -4.37 -7.38 8.63
CA LEU A 55 -3.72 -8.43 9.42
C LEU A 55 -4.27 -9.80 9.04
N VAL A 56 -3.38 -10.74 8.76
CA VAL A 56 -3.72 -12.10 8.32
C VAL A 56 -2.81 -13.09 9.05
N TRP A 57 -3.34 -13.77 10.07
CA TRP A 57 -2.68 -14.91 10.74
C TRP A 57 -1.21 -14.66 11.13
N GLY A 58 -0.91 -13.52 11.76
CA GLY A 58 0.45 -13.16 12.19
C GLY A 58 1.31 -12.48 11.11
N ASP A 59 0.80 -12.37 9.89
CA ASP A 59 1.36 -11.55 8.81
C ASP A 59 0.45 -10.35 8.51
N ALA A 60 0.87 -9.51 7.56
CA ALA A 60 0.04 -8.44 7.04
C ALA A 60 0.12 -8.30 5.52
N GLU A 61 -1.04 -8.16 4.87
CA GLU A 61 -1.13 -7.61 3.52
C GLU A 61 -0.86 -6.12 3.59
N ILE A 62 -0.11 -5.60 2.62
CA ILE A 62 0.15 -4.18 2.48
C ILE A 62 -0.24 -3.64 1.12
N LEU A 63 -0.59 -2.35 1.10
CA LEU A 63 -0.75 -1.54 -0.10
C LEU A 63 -0.04 -0.20 0.15
N LEU A 64 0.57 0.34 -0.89
CA LEU A 64 1.14 1.67 -0.90
C LEU A 64 0.67 2.45 -2.14
N ALA A 65 0.28 3.71 -1.93
CA ALA A 65 -0.16 4.60 -2.98
C ALA A 65 0.59 5.92 -2.86
N VAL A 66 1.13 6.42 -3.98
CA VAL A 66 1.88 7.68 -4.02
C VAL A 66 1.19 8.60 -5.02
N ALA A 67 0.91 9.83 -4.58
CA ALA A 67 0.33 10.87 -5.42
C ALA A 67 1.19 11.05 -6.69
N PRO A 68 0.59 11.24 -7.88
CA PRO A 68 1.34 11.26 -9.15
C PRO A 68 2.53 12.23 -9.17
N ASP A 69 2.36 13.41 -8.60
CA ASP A 69 3.33 14.49 -8.45
C ASP A 69 4.43 14.22 -7.40
N ALA A 70 4.24 13.21 -6.54
CA ALA A 70 5.20 12.78 -5.53
C ALA A 70 5.96 11.50 -5.91
N ARG A 71 5.65 10.88 -7.06
CA ARG A 71 6.33 9.68 -7.55
C ARG A 71 7.80 9.98 -7.88
N GLY A 72 8.67 8.98 -7.68
CA GLY A 72 10.10 9.12 -7.92
C GLY A 72 10.88 9.89 -6.84
N LYS A 73 10.21 10.44 -5.82
CA LYS A 73 10.82 11.24 -4.74
C LYS A 73 11.08 10.45 -3.44
N GLY A 74 11.06 9.12 -3.51
CA GLY A 74 11.31 8.24 -2.34
C GLY A 74 10.09 7.96 -1.44
N VAL A 75 8.93 8.60 -1.66
CA VAL A 75 7.72 8.42 -0.82
C VAL A 75 7.28 6.96 -0.67
N GLY A 76 7.29 6.18 -1.76
CA GLY A 76 6.93 4.76 -1.69
C GLY A 76 7.88 3.93 -0.82
N ALA A 77 9.19 4.25 -0.84
CA ALA A 77 10.17 3.59 0.01
C ALA A 77 9.95 3.96 1.48
N PHE A 78 9.69 5.24 1.75
CA PHE A 78 9.33 5.72 3.08
C PHE A 78 8.09 4.99 3.63
N ILE A 79 7.00 4.90 2.85
CA ILE A 79 5.79 4.17 3.24
C ILE A 79 6.12 2.72 3.62
N LEU A 80 6.91 2.03 2.78
CA LEU A 80 7.22 0.63 2.99
C LEU A 80 8.00 0.38 4.29
N GLU A 81 9.01 1.19 4.58
CA GLU A 81 9.77 1.05 5.83
C GLU A 81 8.92 1.38 7.05
N ARG A 82 8.05 2.40 6.96
CA ARG A 82 7.11 2.69 8.04
C ARG A 82 6.14 1.54 8.28
N LEU A 83 5.57 0.92 7.24
CA LEU A 83 4.71 -0.25 7.41
C LEU A 83 5.48 -1.45 8.01
N ALA A 84 6.76 -1.62 7.69
CA ALA A 84 7.60 -2.65 8.31
C ALA A 84 7.83 -2.38 9.79
N ASP A 85 8.06 -1.13 10.19
CA ASP A 85 8.19 -0.74 11.60
C ASP A 85 6.88 -0.97 12.38
N GLU A 86 5.73 -0.61 11.79
CA GLU A 86 4.43 -0.87 12.40
C GLU A 86 4.19 -2.39 12.55
N ALA A 87 4.52 -3.19 11.55
CA ALA A 87 4.38 -4.65 11.61
C ALA A 87 5.28 -5.28 12.68
N ARG A 88 6.51 -4.77 12.86
CA ARG A 88 7.40 -5.17 13.97
C ARG A 88 6.81 -4.83 15.32
N HIS A 89 6.28 -3.63 15.47
CA HIS A 89 5.65 -3.19 16.72
C HIS A 89 4.45 -4.06 17.10
N LEU A 90 3.71 -4.54 16.09
CA LEU A 90 2.59 -5.46 16.24
C LEU A 90 3.02 -6.94 16.43
N GLY A 91 4.32 -7.25 16.40
CA GLY A 91 4.83 -8.61 16.56
C GLY A 91 4.60 -9.54 15.36
N LEU A 92 4.29 -8.96 14.19
CA LEU A 92 4.04 -9.71 12.97
C LEU A 92 5.31 -10.36 12.43
N HIS A 93 5.14 -11.40 11.63
CA HIS A 93 6.24 -12.17 11.05
C HIS A 93 6.67 -11.58 9.71
N ARG A 94 5.71 -11.31 8.82
CA ARG A 94 5.97 -10.89 7.43
C ARG A 94 4.98 -9.83 6.97
N LEU A 95 5.44 -9.03 6.01
CA LEU A 95 4.58 -8.27 5.12
C LEU A 95 4.43 -9.04 3.80
N TYR A 96 3.28 -8.91 3.15
CA TYR A 96 3.12 -9.35 1.77
C TYR A 96 2.33 -8.36 0.92
N ASN A 97 2.60 -8.39 -0.39
CA ASN A 97 1.92 -7.57 -1.38
C ASN A 97 1.58 -8.41 -2.61
N ILE A 98 0.41 -8.15 -3.18
CA ILE A 98 -0.02 -8.76 -4.45
C ILE A 98 0.04 -7.69 -5.54
N VAL A 99 1.00 -7.84 -6.46
CA VAL A 99 1.05 -7.05 -7.68
C VAL A 99 0.12 -7.70 -8.70
N ARG A 100 -1.04 -7.08 -8.94
CA ARG A 100 -2.06 -7.66 -9.81
C ARG A 100 -1.55 -7.83 -11.25
N PRO A 101 -1.93 -8.89 -11.97
CA PRO A 101 -1.59 -9.06 -13.38
C PRO A 101 -2.09 -7.91 -14.27
N THR A 102 -3.19 -7.26 -13.85
CA THR A 102 -3.78 -6.10 -14.53
C THR A 102 -3.03 -4.79 -14.27
N HIS A 103 -2.03 -4.78 -13.39
CA HIS A 103 -1.28 -3.58 -13.07
C HIS A 103 -0.44 -3.16 -14.29
N PRO A 104 -0.61 -1.94 -14.84
CA PRO A 104 0.05 -1.52 -16.08
C PRO A 104 1.59 -1.54 -15.97
N ASP A 105 2.10 -1.22 -14.78
CA ASP A 105 3.53 -1.26 -14.45
C ASP A 105 3.95 -2.46 -13.57
N SER A 106 3.28 -3.62 -13.66
CA SER A 106 3.49 -4.76 -12.75
C SER A 106 4.97 -5.14 -12.59
N ALA A 107 5.71 -5.29 -13.69
CA ALA A 107 7.14 -5.63 -13.65
C ALA A 107 7.99 -4.57 -12.91
N LYS A 108 7.66 -3.28 -13.03
CA LYS A 108 8.37 -2.19 -12.35
C LYS A 108 8.07 -2.21 -10.86
N VAL A 109 6.82 -2.43 -10.46
CA VAL A 109 6.43 -2.52 -9.04
C VAL A 109 7.04 -3.75 -8.38
N THR A 110 7.01 -4.90 -9.06
CA THR A 110 7.68 -6.12 -8.58
C THR A 110 9.17 -5.89 -8.35
N ARG A 111 9.88 -5.24 -9.28
CA ARG A 111 11.30 -4.85 -9.08
C ARG A 111 11.50 -3.90 -7.91
N PHE A 112 10.62 -2.93 -7.73
CA PHE A 112 10.67 -2.00 -6.59
C PHE A 112 10.57 -2.73 -5.24
N LEU A 113 9.67 -3.72 -5.14
CA LEU A 113 9.46 -4.53 -3.94
C LEU A 113 10.63 -5.51 -3.71
N THR A 114 11.07 -6.23 -4.75
CA THR A 114 12.21 -7.18 -4.63
C THR A 114 13.50 -6.48 -4.23
N ALA A 115 13.77 -5.29 -4.76
CA ALA A 115 14.91 -4.46 -4.32
C ALA A 115 14.83 -4.04 -2.83
N ARG A 116 13.69 -4.27 -2.16
CA ARG A 116 13.45 -3.96 -0.74
C ARG A 116 13.20 -5.23 0.09
N GLY A 117 13.73 -6.36 -0.37
CA GLY A 117 13.73 -7.61 0.39
C GLY A 117 12.45 -8.42 0.29
N PHE A 118 11.54 -8.07 -0.64
CA PHE A 118 10.43 -8.95 -0.97
C PHE A 118 10.89 -10.10 -1.87
N THR A 119 10.36 -11.29 -1.67
CA THR A 119 10.63 -12.47 -2.50
C THR A 119 9.31 -13.05 -3.01
N ALA A 120 9.29 -13.52 -4.26
CA ALA A 120 8.11 -14.13 -4.85
C ALA A 120 7.81 -15.50 -4.23
N SER A 121 6.51 -15.79 -4.11
CA SER A 121 5.96 -17.07 -3.69
C SER A 121 5.20 -17.73 -4.86
N GLU A 122 4.90 -19.02 -4.74
CA GLU A 122 4.20 -19.81 -5.77
C GLU A 122 2.80 -19.27 -6.09
N ASP A 123 2.14 -18.63 -5.12
CA ASP A 123 0.83 -17.98 -5.26
C ASP A 123 0.89 -16.62 -5.97
N GLY A 124 2.07 -16.17 -6.38
CA GLY A 124 2.29 -14.87 -7.03
C GLY A 124 2.37 -13.69 -6.06
N SER A 125 2.21 -13.92 -4.75
CA SER A 125 2.42 -12.92 -3.72
C SER A 125 3.91 -12.65 -3.52
N LEU A 126 4.24 -11.44 -3.08
CA LEU A 126 5.59 -11.04 -2.70
C LEU A 126 5.64 -10.91 -1.18
N TYR A 127 6.58 -11.58 -0.52
CA TYR A 127 6.73 -11.58 0.95
C TYR A 127 8.05 -10.98 1.40
N ARG A 128 8.04 -10.22 2.51
CA ARG A 128 9.22 -9.71 3.21
C ARG A 128 9.14 -10.05 4.71
N SER A 129 10.16 -10.69 5.26
CA SER A 129 10.28 -10.87 6.72
C SER A 129 10.49 -9.53 7.39
N VAL A 130 9.80 -9.30 8.52
CA VAL A 130 9.99 -8.10 9.36
C VAL A 130 10.58 -8.38 10.73
N ARG A 131 10.72 -9.65 11.12
CA ARG A 131 11.49 -10.06 12.28
C ARG A 131 12.99 -9.86 12.10
#